data_AF-A0A967JTV1-F1
#
_entry.id   AF-A0A967JTV1-F1
#
_cell.length_a   1.000
_cell.length_b   1.000
_cell.length_c   1.000
_cell.angle_alpha   90.00
_cell.angle_beta   90.00
_cell.angle_gamma   90.00
#
_symmetry.space_group_name_H-M   'P 1'
#
loop_
_entity.id
_entity.type
_entity.pdbx_description
1 polymer ?
#
loop_
_entity_poly.entity_id
_entity_poly.type
_entity_poly.pdbx_seq_one_letter_code
_entity_poly.pdbx_strand_id
1 'polypeptide(L)'
;DVVEGQGSLFHASFAGVSTGLLHGSQADALVMCHEPTRAHMRGLPDFKLPDLELCIERNIETAQLVNPDVRCIGVAVNTSGLEAGEARDYLAGVADKLGLPAVDPVRDGVGPIVDRLG
;
A
#
# COMPACT_ATOMS: atom_id res chain seq x y z
N ASP A 1 -6.66 -14.51 -7.99
CA ASP A 1 -5.23 -14.80 -7.76
C ASP A 1 -4.61 -13.82 -6.76
N VAL A 2 -3.41 -14.10 -6.28
CA VAL A 2 -2.62 -13.16 -5.48
C VAL A 2 -1.33 -12.86 -6.24
N VAL A 3 -1.08 -11.59 -6.54
CA VAL A 3 0.08 -11.14 -7.31
C VAL A 3 1.02 -10.36 -6.40
N GLU A 4 2.30 -10.74 -6.38
CA GLU A 4 3.31 -10.02 -5.60
C GLU A 4 3.61 -8.65 -6.22
N GLY A 5 3.49 -7.59 -5.41
CA GLY A 5 3.80 -6.21 -5.81
C GLY A 5 5.30 -6.01 -6.11
N GLN A 6 5.63 -5.12 -7.04
CA GLN A 6 7.01 -4.80 -7.40
C GLN A 6 7.21 -3.29 -7.54
N GLY A 7 8.25 -2.77 -6.87
CA GLY A 7 8.62 -1.35 -6.92
C GLY A 7 7.61 -0.41 -6.25
N SER A 8 7.57 0.83 -6.75
CA SER A 8 6.54 1.82 -6.43
C SER A 8 6.45 2.83 -7.58
N LEU A 9 5.24 3.27 -7.93
CA LEU A 9 5.03 4.36 -8.90
C LEU A 9 5.77 5.65 -8.54
N PHE A 10 6.09 5.84 -7.26
CA PHE A 10 6.78 7.03 -6.79
C PHE A 10 8.30 6.86 -6.76
N HIS A 11 8.82 5.64 -6.93
CA HIS A 11 10.26 5.43 -6.92
C HIS A 11 10.86 5.75 -8.30
N ALA A 12 11.76 6.73 -8.38
CA ALA A 12 12.34 7.23 -9.63
C ALA A 12 12.90 6.13 -10.55
N SER A 13 13.54 5.11 -9.98
CA SER A 13 14.11 3.99 -10.75
C SER A 13 13.15 2.81 -11.02
N PHE A 14 12.02 2.71 -10.32
CA PHE A 14 11.17 1.50 -10.34
C PHE A 14 9.70 1.76 -10.73
N ALA A 15 9.32 3.01 -11.00
CA ALA A 15 7.95 3.36 -11.39
C ALA A 15 7.45 2.55 -12.58
N GLY A 16 8.29 2.37 -13.61
CA GLY A 16 7.92 1.60 -14.81
C GLY A 16 7.61 0.13 -14.53
N VAL A 17 8.24 -0.48 -13.52
CA VAL A 17 7.96 -1.86 -13.10
C VAL A 17 6.56 -1.95 -12.49
N SER A 18 6.22 -1.02 -11.60
CA SER A 18 4.89 -0.97 -10.97
C SER A 18 3.78 -0.71 -11.99
N THR A 19 3.98 0.22 -12.93
CA THR A 19 3.01 0.47 -14.01
C THR A 19 2.77 -0.78 -14.85
N GLY A 20 3.83 -1.47 -15.26
CA GLY A 20 3.72 -2.72 -16.03
C GLY A 20 2.95 -3.80 -15.26
N LEU A 21 3.20 -3.93 -13.96
CA LEU A 21 2.49 -4.89 -13.10
C LEU A 21 1.01 -4.54 -12.93
N LEU A 22 0.68 -3.28 -12.69
CA LEU A 22 -0.71 -2.83 -12.52
C LEU A 22 -1.52 -3.08 -13.79
N HIS A 23 -0.98 -2.73 -14.96
CA HIS A 23 -1.67 -2.96 -16.24
C HIS A 23 -1.75 -4.44 -16.61
N GLY A 24 -0.69 -5.21 -16.35
CA GLY A 24 -0.62 -6.62 -16.70
C GLY A 24 -1.49 -7.51 -15.82
N SER A 25 -1.62 -7.17 -14.53
CA SER A 25 -2.41 -7.96 -13.58
C SER A 25 -3.91 -7.69 -13.65
N GLN A 26 -4.32 -6.49 -14.09
CA GLN A 26 -5.74 -6.07 -14.19
C GLN A 26 -6.51 -6.32 -12.87
N ALA A 27 -5.84 -6.14 -11.73
CA ALA A 27 -6.35 -6.56 -10.43
C ALA A 27 -7.70 -5.92 -10.07
N ASP A 28 -8.59 -6.71 -9.47
CA ASP A 28 -9.87 -6.22 -8.90
C ASP A 28 -9.66 -5.43 -7.60
N ALA A 29 -8.62 -5.78 -6.86
CA ALA A 29 -8.33 -5.21 -5.55
C ALA A 29 -6.83 -4.96 -5.37
N LEU A 30 -6.51 -3.82 -4.76
CA LEU A 30 -5.16 -3.42 -4.38
C LEU A 30 -5.02 -3.41 -2.85
N VAL A 31 -3.84 -3.79 -2.36
CA VAL A 31 -3.43 -3.62 -0.96
C VAL A 31 -2.21 -2.71 -0.95
N MET A 32 -2.30 -1.58 -0.24
CA MET A 32 -1.20 -0.64 -0.15
C MET A 32 -0.19 -1.08 0.92
N CYS A 33 1.08 -1.23 0.56
CA CYS A 33 2.14 -1.59 1.50
C CYS A 33 2.88 -0.35 2.00
N HIS A 34 3.13 -0.28 3.32
CA HIS A 34 3.80 0.86 3.94
C HIS A 34 4.75 0.43 5.07
N GLU A 35 5.72 1.29 5.38
CA GLU A 35 6.61 1.16 6.54
C GLU A 35 6.83 2.57 7.13
N PRO A 36 6.36 2.83 8.35
CA PRO A 36 6.12 4.18 8.87
C PRO A 36 7.38 4.94 9.28
N THR A 37 8.48 4.24 9.52
CA THR A 37 9.75 4.88 9.94
C THR A 37 10.59 5.35 8.74
N ARG A 38 10.16 5.03 7.51
CA ARG A 38 10.88 5.42 6.29
C ARG A 38 10.67 6.89 5.95
N ALA A 39 11.74 7.67 6.03
CA ALA A 39 11.69 9.10 5.70
C ALA A 39 11.85 9.41 4.20
N HIS A 40 12.47 8.50 3.43
CA HIS A 40 12.83 8.74 2.03
C HIS A 40 12.81 7.44 1.20
N MET A 41 12.84 7.59 -0.12
CA MET A 41 12.93 6.47 -1.05
C MET A 41 14.22 5.68 -0.84
N ARG A 42 14.15 4.36 -0.98
CA ARG A 42 15.31 3.48 -0.75
C ARG A 42 16.45 3.84 -1.71
N GLY A 43 17.62 4.18 -1.16
CA GLY A 43 18.79 4.57 -1.95
C GLY A 43 18.75 6.00 -2.53
N LEU A 44 17.73 6.79 -2.18
CA LEU A 44 17.53 8.16 -2.65
C LEU A 44 17.18 9.07 -1.46
N PRO A 45 18.17 9.51 -0.66
CA PRO A 45 17.94 10.22 0.61
C PRO A 45 17.22 11.56 0.46
N ASP A 46 17.38 12.22 -0.70
CA ASP A 46 16.77 13.53 -0.96
C ASP A 46 15.32 13.44 -1.47
N PHE A 47 14.81 12.22 -1.69
CA PHE A 47 13.47 11.98 -2.23
C PHE A 47 12.53 11.50 -1.12
N LYS A 48 11.65 12.40 -0.65
CA LYS A 48 10.65 12.08 0.36
C LYS A 48 9.61 11.09 -0.15
N LEU A 49 8.98 10.37 0.76
CA LEU A 49 7.82 9.55 0.44
C LEU A 49 6.57 10.42 0.26
N PRO A 50 5.66 10.06 -0.66
CA PRO A 50 4.32 10.63 -0.72
C PRO A 50 3.48 10.18 0.47
N ASP A 51 2.38 10.90 0.74
CA ASP A 51 1.36 10.47 1.68
C ASP A 51 0.58 9.25 1.15
N LEU A 52 0.02 8.45 2.06
CA LEU A 52 -0.69 7.21 1.73
C LEU A 52 -1.90 7.45 0.82
N GLU A 53 -2.66 8.53 1.03
CA GLU A 53 -3.80 8.88 0.19
C GLU A 53 -3.41 9.07 -1.26
N LEU A 54 -2.36 9.88 -1.49
CA LEU A 54 -1.85 10.13 -2.83
C LEU A 54 -1.30 8.86 -3.47
N CYS A 55 -0.63 8.02 -2.67
CA CYS A 55 -0.18 6.70 -3.09
C CYS A 55 -1.34 5.85 -3.61
N ILE A 56 -2.40 5.72 -2.81
CA ILE A 56 -3.58 4.92 -3.16
C ILE A 56 -4.26 5.48 -4.41
N GLU A 57 -4.53 6.79 -4.44
CA GLU A 57 -5.20 7.48 -5.54
C GLU A 57 -4.49 7.22 -6.87
N ARG A 58 -3.16 7.41 -6.94
CA ARG A 58 -2.40 7.26 -8.18
C ARG A 58 -2.26 5.81 -8.63
N ASN A 59 -2.19 4.86 -7.69
CA ASN A 59 -2.16 3.43 -8.05
C ASN A 59 -3.52 2.98 -8.61
N ILE A 60 -4.63 3.43 -8.02
CA ILE A 60 -5.98 3.17 -8.55
C ILE A 60 -6.11 3.79 -9.94
N GLU A 61 -5.79 5.09 -10.10
CA GLU A 61 -5.87 5.80 -11.38
C GLU A 61 -5.07 5.09 -12.48
N THR A 62 -3.86 4.61 -12.16
CA THR A 62 -3.02 3.85 -13.10
C THR A 62 -3.70 2.52 -13.48
N ALA A 63 -4.21 1.77 -12.50
CA ALA A 63 -4.86 0.48 -12.76
C ALA A 63 -6.19 0.62 -13.52
N GLN A 64 -6.91 1.74 -13.37
CA GLN A 64 -8.20 1.99 -14.02
C GLN A 64 -8.14 2.00 -15.55
N LEU A 65 -6.96 2.18 -16.14
CA LEU A 65 -6.78 2.04 -17.58
C LEU A 65 -7.19 0.65 -18.09
N VAL A 66 -6.97 -0.40 -17.29
CA VAL A 66 -7.23 -1.79 -17.68
C VAL A 66 -8.36 -2.45 -16.88
N ASN A 67 -8.69 -1.92 -15.70
CA ASN A 67 -9.82 -2.37 -14.90
C ASN A 67 -10.51 -1.17 -14.22
N PRO A 68 -11.62 -0.66 -14.75
CA PRO A 68 -12.27 0.54 -14.21
C PRO A 68 -12.85 0.36 -12.81
N ASP A 69 -13.10 -0.89 -12.38
CA ASP A 69 -13.72 -1.23 -11.10
C ASP A 69 -12.70 -1.51 -9.98
N VAL A 70 -11.39 -1.39 -10.27
CA VAL A 70 -10.32 -1.59 -9.30
C VAL A 70 -10.47 -0.68 -8.09
N ARG A 71 -10.22 -1.23 -6.90
CA ARG A 71 -10.29 -0.51 -5.62
C ARG A 71 -9.18 -0.91 -4.67
N CYS A 72 -8.76 0.02 -3.80
CA CYS A 72 -7.93 -0.33 -2.66
C CYS A 72 -8.80 -0.91 -1.54
N ILE A 73 -8.43 -2.07 -1.01
CA ILE A 73 -9.20 -2.78 0.02
C ILE A 73 -8.57 -2.74 1.41
N GLY A 74 -7.36 -2.22 1.54
CA GLY A 74 -6.67 -2.13 2.81
C GLY A 74 -5.21 -1.71 2.71
N VAL A 75 -4.59 -1.51 3.86
CA VAL A 75 -3.18 -1.14 4.00
C VAL A 75 -2.46 -2.18 4.85
N ALA A 76 -1.40 -2.75 4.30
CA ALA A 76 -0.48 -3.62 5.02
C ALA A 76 0.73 -2.80 5.49
N VAL A 77 0.86 -2.61 6.80
CA VAL A 77 1.90 -1.79 7.40
C VAL A 77 2.94 -2.69 8.06
N ASN A 78 4.19 -2.56 7.66
CA ASN A 78 5.30 -3.17 8.40
C ASN A 78 5.62 -2.30 9.62
N THR A 79 5.23 -2.76 10.82
CA THR A 79 5.48 -2.04 12.08
C THR A 79 6.67 -2.61 12.86
N SER A 80 7.60 -3.31 12.20
CA SER A 80 8.76 -3.90 12.88
C SER A 80 9.68 -2.85 13.53
N GLY A 81 9.66 -1.61 13.02
CA GLY A 81 10.40 -0.48 13.58
C GLY A 81 9.67 0.28 14.70
N LEU A 82 8.47 -0.15 15.10
CA LEU A 82 7.66 0.48 16.14
C LEU A 82 7.49 -0.42 17.36
N GLU A 83 7.36 0.20 18.53
CA GLU A 83 6.93 -0.50 19.74
C GLU A 83 5.47 -0.94 19.63
N ALA A 84 5.08 -1.99 20.36
CA ALA A 84 3.75 -2.59 20.19
C ALA A 84 2.56 -1.63 20.45
N GLY A 85 2.74 -0.66 21.35
CA GLY A 85 1.74 0.39 21.59
C GLY A 85 1.65 1.38 20.42
N GLU A 86 2.79 1.88 19.96
CA GLU A 86 2.90 2.81 18.84
C GLU A 86 2.40 2.19 17.53
N ALA A 87 2.71 0.91 17.30
CA ALA A 87 2.21 0.16 16.15
C ALA A 87 0.68 0.13 16.13
N ARG A 88 0.05 -0.16 17.27
CA ARG A 88 -1.42 -0.21 17.38
C ARG A 88 -2.04 1.16 17.12
N ASP A 89 -1.50 2.21 17.73
CA ASP A 89 -2.02 3.57 17.58
C ASP A 89 -1.84 4.07 16.14
N TYR A 90 -0.71 3.73 15.52
CA TYR A 90 -0.44 4.05 14.12
C TYR A 90 -1.44 3.36 13.18
N LEU A 91 -1.66 2.05 13.35
CA LEU A 91 -2.62 1.29 12.55
C LEU A 91 -4.04 1.84 12.69
N ALA A 92 -4.47 2.16 13.92
CA ALA A 92 -5.77 2.77 14.16
C ALA A 92 -5.89 4.14 13.46
N GLY A 93 -4.86 4.99 13.58
CA GLY A 93 -4.84 6.30 12.92
C GLY A 93 -4.89 6.20 11.38
N VAL A 94 -4.18 5.25 10.78
CA VAL A 94 -4.24 5.00 9.33
C VAL A 94 -5.62 4.49 8.92
N ALA A 95 -6.20 3.57 9.70
CA ALA A 95 -7.51 3.01 9.40
C ALA A 95 -8.61 4.09 9.43
N ASP A 96 -8.59 4.94 10.47
CA ASP A 96 -9.51 6.06 10.63
C ASP A 96 -9.35 7.09 9.52
N LYS A 97 -8.10 7.45 9.17
CA LYS A 97 -7.79 8.44 8.14
C LYS A 97 -8.27 8.00 6.76
N LEU A 98 -8.10 6.72 6.43
CA LEU A 98 -8.37 6.19 5.10
C LEU A 98 -9.77 5.57 4.96
N GLY A 99 -10.45 5.28 6.06
CA GLY A 99 -11.70 4.51 6.06
C GLY A 99 -11.51 3.07 5.55
N LEU A 100 -10.28 2.54 5.64
CA LEU A 100 -9.86 1.23 5.16
C LEU A 100 -9.20 0.44 6.29
N PRO A 101 -9.27 -0.90 6.30
CA PRO A 101 -8.52 -1.68 7.28
C PRO A 101 -7.02 -1.45 7.09
N ALA A 102 -6.32 -1.15 8.18
CA ALA A 102 -4.86 -1.11 8.27
C ALA A 102 -4.40 -2.18 9.26
N VAL A 103 -3.51 -3.07 8.83
CA VAL A 103 -3.03 -4.19 9.64
C VAL A 103 -1.52 -4.32 9.53
N ASP A 104 -0.87 -4.85 10.57
CA ASP A 104 0.45 -5.46 10.41
C ASP A 104 0.26 -6.95 10.05
N PRO A 105 0.57 -7.37 8.81
CA PRO A 105 0.31 -8.74 8.37
C PRO A 105 1.14 -9.78 9.12
N VAL A 106 2.27 -9.38 9.72
CA VAL A 106 3.17 -10.28 10.47
C VAL A 106 2.71 -10.40 11.92
N ARG A 107 2.24 -9.31 12.53
CA ARG A 107 1.79 -9.30 13.93
C ARG A 107 0.32 -9.73 14.09
N ASP A 108 -0.56 -9.18 13.27
CA ASP A 108 -2.01 -9.25 13.44
C ASP A 108 -2.70 -10.13 12.38
N GLY A 109 -1.95 -10.51 11.34
CA GLY A 109 -2.48 -11.22 10.18
C GLY A 109 -3.24 -10.30 9.22
N VAL A 110 -3.92 -10.90 8.24
CA VAL A 110 -4.53 -10.17 7.10
C VAL A 110 -6.05 -10.26 7.03
N GLY A 111 -6.69 -10.89 8.01
CA GLY A 111 -8.14 -11.16 8.02
C GLY A 111 -9.00 -9.95 7.63
N PRO A 112 -8.86 -8.78 8.28
CA PRO A 112 -9.65 -7.59 7.96
C PRO A 112 -9.55 -7.10 6.51
N ILE A 113 -8.42 -7.35 5.83
CA ILE A 113 -8.23 -7.01 4.42
C ILE A 113 -8.89 -8.07 3.54
N VAL A 114 -8.69 -9.36 3.85
CA VAL A 114 -9.26 -10.48 3.08
C VAL A 114 -10.78 -10.45 3.10
N ASP A 115 -11.40 -10.07 4.23
CA ASP A 115 -12.85 -9.93 4.38
C ASP A 115 -13.48 -8.90 3.41
N ARG A 116 -12.67 -8.07 2.73
CA ARG A 116 -13.12 -7.09 1.74
C ARG A 116 -13.12 -7.62 0.30
N LEU A 117 -12.58 -8.81 0.03
CA LEU A 117 -12.49 -9.37 -1.33
C LEU A 117 -13.84 -9.84 -1.90
N GLY A 118 -14.84 -10.09 -1.05
CA GLY A 118 -16.17 -10.57 -1.45
C GLY A 118 -16.70 -11.63 -0.50
#